data_AF-A0A7V0R333-F1
#
_entry.id   AF-A0A7V0R333-F1
#
_cell.length_a   1.000
_cell.length_b   1.000
_cell.length_c   1.000
_cell.angle_alpha   90.00
_cell.angle_beta   90.00
_cell.angle_gamma   90.00
#
_symmetry.space_group_name_H-M   'P 1'
#
loop_
_entity.id
_entity.type
_entity.pdbx_description
1 polymer ?
#
loop_
_entity_poly.entity_id
_entity_poly.type
_entity_poly.pdbx_seq_one_letter_code
_entity_poly.pdbx_strand_id
1 'polypeptide(L)'
;MLSKQKFLLFTVLLLILIIILHSLALYFFLYWRIWWFDNVLHFLGGAWLASSLFYWVYFSKKIKGDAFPLFFVLIMLVGFSAIGGILWEICEFFYDHLLGRNIGMALQFGVADTVTDLFFDLLGGLVSGLIFIKMLGKHEEQKRKQN
;
A
#
# COMPACT_ATOMS: atom_id res chain seq x y z
N MET A 1 14.59 11.33 12.83
CA MET A 1 13.77 10.14 12.51
C MET A 1 12.33 10.41 12.96
N LEU A 2 11.30 10.05 12.18
CA LEU A 2 9.92 10.11 12.68
C LEU A 2 9.83 9.23 13.93
N SER A 3 9.30 9.76 15.02
CA SER A 3 9.06 8.93 16.20
C SER A 3 8.03 7.85 15.85
N LYS A 4 8.07 6.73 16.58
CA LYS A 4 7.09 5.63 16.45
C LYS A 4 5.66 6.16 16.37
N GLN A 5 5.31 7.12 17.21
CA GLN A 5 4.00 7.76 17.27
C GLN A 5 3.67 8.54 15.99
N LYS A 6 4.60 9.36 15.48
CA LYS A 6 4.36 10.12 14.26
C LYS A 6 4.28 9.22 13.02
N PHE A 7 5.04 8.13 12.99
CA PHE A 7 4.93 7.14 11.91
C PHE A 7 3.58 6.42 11.96
N LEU A 8 3.16 5.96 13.14
CA LEU A 8 1.85 5.34 13.32
C LEU A 8 0.72 6.30 12.91
N LEU A 9 0.82 7.57 13.32
CA LEU A 9 -0.14 8.60 12.95
C LEU A 9 -0.20 8.78 11.44
N PHE A 10 0.95 8.84 10.75
CA PHE A 10 1.00 8.89 9.29
C PHE A 10 0.28 7.69 8.65
N THR A 11 0.59 6.46 9.09
CA THR A 11 -0.04 5.25 8.56
C THR A 11 -1.56 5.23 8.78
N VAL A 12 -2.03 5.70 9.95
CA VAL A 12 -3.46 5.79 10.26
C VAL A 12 -4.14 6.87 9.42
N LEU A 13 -3.53 8.05 9.27
CA LEU A 13 -4.07 9.12 8.43
C LEU A 13 -4.16 8.69 6.96
N LEU A 14 -3.17 7.93 6.48
CA LEU A 14 -3.20 7.35 5.14
C LEU A 14 -4.38 6.38 4.97
N LEU A 15 -4.64 5.51 5.96
CA LEU A 15 -5.82 4.64 5.95
C LEU A 15 -7.13 5.43 5.92
N ILE A 16 -7.25 6.45 6.78
CA ILE A 16 -8.44 7.31 6.84
C ILE A 16 -8.67 7.98 5.49
N LEU A 17 -7.60 8.48 4.84
CA LEU A 17 -7.69 9.06 3.50
C LEU A 17 -8.24 8.06 2.49
N ILE A 18 -7.71 6.82 2.46
CA ILE A 18 -8.17 5.76 1.55
C ILE A 18 -9.66 5.47 1.78
N ILE A 19 -10.09 5.32 3.04
CA ILE A 19 -11.50 5.06 3.38
C ILE A 19 -12.40 6.21 2.90
N ILE A 20 -11.98 7.46 3.11
CA ILE A 20 -12.74 8.63 2.66
C ILE A 20 -12.84 8.64 1.13
N LEU A 21 -11.73 8.45 0.42
CA LEU A 21 -11.73 8.45 -1.05
C LEU A 21 -12.57 7.32 -1.63
N HIS A 22 -12.46 6.10 -1.08
CA HIS A 22 -13.29 4.95 -1.48
C HIS A 22 -14.79 5.23 -1.24
N SER A 23 -15.12 5.78 -0.08
CA SER A 23 -16.52 6.11 0.26
C SER A 23 -17.09 7.18 -0.68
N LEU A 24 -16.30 8.21 -1.00
CA LEU A 24 -16.66 9.23 -1.98
C LEU A 24 -16.79 8.64 -3.39
N ALA A 25 -15.94 7.68 -3.74
CA ALA A 25 -15.97 7.01 -5.03
C ALA A 25 -17.25 6.21 -5.23
N LEU A 26 -17.69 5.48 -4.21
CA LEU A 26 -18.98 4.79 -4.24
C LEU A 26 -20.15 5.78 -4.28
N TYR A 27 -20.14 6.80 -3.43
CA TYR A 27 -21.26 7.75 -3.34
C TYR A 27 -21.46 8.58 -4.61
N PHE A 28 -20.38 9.02 -5.25
CA PHE A 28 -20.42 9.84 -6.47
C PHE A 28 -20.20 9.05 -7.76
N PHE A 29 -20.17 7.72 -7.68
CA PHE A 29 -19.91 6.80 -8.79
C PHE A 29 -18.58 7.09 -9.53
N LEU A 30 -17.53 7.47 -8.79
CA LEU A 30 -16.26 7.89 -9.39
C LEU A 30 -15.54 6.74 -10.08
N TYR A 31 -15.66 5.50 -9.58
CA TYR A 31 -15.12 4.30 -10.22
C TYR A 31 -15.59 4.15 -11.67
N TRP A 32 -16.86 4.47 -11.94
CA TRP A 32 -17.46 4.35 -13.27
C TRP A 32 -17.34 5.62 -14.13
N ARG A 33 -16.91 6.74 -13.54
CA ARG A 33 -16.84 8.05 -14.22
C ARG A 33 -15.41 8.51 -14.51
N ILE A 34 -14.45 8.07 -13.72
CA ILE A 34 -13.05 8.51 -13.77
C ILE A 34 -12.17 7.27 -13.84
N TRP A 35 -11.73 6.93 -15.06
CA TRP A 35 -11.02 5.68 -15.36
C TRP A 35 -9.72 5.45 -14.57
N TRP A 36 -9.08 6.51 -14.06
CA TRP A 36 -7.84 6.41 -13.29
C TRP A 36 -8.05 6.44 -11.77
N PHE A 37 -9.28 6.61 -11.30
CA PHE A 37 -9.55 6.80 -9.87
C PHE A 37 -9.13 5.57 -9.07
N ASP A 38 -9.38 4.37 -9.61
CA ASP A 38 -9.07 3.12 -8.94
C ASP A 38 -7.56 2.90 -8.80
N ASN A 39 -6.82 3.14 -9.88
CA ASN A 39 -5.35 3.16 -9.89
C ASN A 39 -4.75 3.98 -8.74
N VAL A 40 -5.36 5.12 -8.39
CA VAL A 40 -4.90 5.96 -7.27
C VAL A 40 -5.16 5.28 -5.94
N LEU A 41 -6.30 4.61 -5.77
CA LEU A 41 -6.60 3.87 -4.55
C LEU A 41 -5.70 2.66 -4.39
N HIS A 42 -5.44 1.91 -5.46
CA HIS A 42 -4.46 0.82 -5.47
C HIS A 42 -3.05 1.31 -5.11
N PHE A 43 -2.60 2.41 -5.69
CA PHE A 43 -1.32 3.02 -5.31
C PHE A 43 -1.26 3.37 -3.82
N LEU A 44 -2.30 4.01 -3.28
CA LEU A 44 -2.36 4.38 -1.87
C LEU A 44 -2.47 3.14 -0.96
N GLY A 45 -3.22 2.12 -1.37
CA GLY A 45 -3.37 0.84 -0.69
C GLY A 45 -2.05 0.09 -0.59
N GLY A 46 -1.35 -0.08 -1.72
CA GLY A 46 0.00 -0.62 -1.76
C GLY A 46 0.97 0.15 -0.88
N ALA A 47 0.95 1.48 -0.91
CA ALA A 47 1.78 2.33 -0.06
C ALA A 47 1.46 2.18 1.44
N TRP A 48 0.17 2.04 1.79
CA TRP A 48 -0.31 1.84 3.15
C TRP A 48 0.09 0.47 3.70
N LEU A 49 -0.03 -0.59 2.91
CA LEU A 49 0.38 -1.95 3.29
C LEU A 49 1.88 -2.02 3.58
N ALA A 50 2.71 -1.49 2.68
CA ALA A 50 4.15 -1.41 2.90
C ALA A 50 4.50 -0.59 4.15
N SER A 51 3.84 0.54 4.37
CA SER A 51 4.03 1.36 5.58
C SER A 51 3.63 0.61 6.86
N SER A 52 2.54 -0.14 6.82
CA SER A 52 2.04 -0.92 7.95
C SER A 52 2.99 -2.07 8.30
N LEU A 53 3.47 -2.82 7.31
CA LEU A 53 4.47 -3.86 7.53
C LEU A 53 5.78 -3.29 8.02
N PHE A 54 6.25 -2.17 7.44
CA PHE A 54 7.46 -1.49 7.91
C PHE A 54 7.32 -1.07 9.38
N TYR A 55 6.19 -0.47 9.76
CA TYR A 55 5.92 -0.10 11.15
C TYR A 55 6.02 -1.31 12.07
N TRP A 56 5.37 -2.42 11.67
CA TRP A 56 5.39 -3.65 12.45
C TRP A 56 6.79 -4.22 12.58
N VAL A 57 7.54 -4.40 11.49
CA VAL A 57 8.90 -4.96 11.53
C VAL A 57 9.85 -4.08 12.33
N TYR A 58 9.85 -2.78 12.07
CA TYR A 58 10.87 -1.87 12.58
C TYR A 58 10.60 -1.39 14.01
N PHE A 59 9.35 -1.02 14.34
CA PHE A 59 9.02 -0.44 15.65
C PHE A 59 8.51 -1.46 16.68
N SER A 60 8.17 -2.69 16.30
CA SER A 60 7.83 -3.74 17.26
C SER A 60 9.06 -4.37 17.92
N LYS A 61 10.27 -4.03 17.45
CA LYS A 61 11.56 -4.64 17.86
C LYS A 61 11.60 -6.18 17.72
N LYS A 62 10.66 -6.78 16.98
CA LYS A 62 10.62 -8.24 16.77
C LYS A 62 11.73 -8.72 15.84
N ILE A 63 12.25 -7.85 14.97
CA ILE A 63 13.38 -8.13 14.10
C ILE A 63 14.51 -7.16 14.47
N LYS A 64 15.69 -7.68 14.81
CA LYS A 64 16.91 -6.87 14.99
C LYS A 64 17.30 -6.33 13.61
N GLY A 65 17.44 -5.01 13.47
CA GLY A 65 17.62 -4.32 12.19
C GLY A 65 18.85 -4.77 11.38
N ASP A 66 19.79 -5.45 12.02
CA ASP A 66 21.02 -5.94 11.40
C ASP A 66 20.87 -7.34 10.78
N ALA A 67 19.70 -7.97 10.92
CA ALA A 67 19.50 -9.36 10.51
C ALA A 67 19.31 -9.55 8.99
N PHE A 68 18.89 -8.50 8.25
CA PHE A 68 18.54 -8.62 6.84
C PHE A 68 19.12 -7.50 5.97
N PRO A 69 19.60 -7.81 4.75
CA PRO A 69 19.96 -6.79 3.77
C PRO A 69 18.79 -5.86 3.44
N LEU A 70 19.05 -4.57 3.24
CA LEU A 70 18.01 -3.57 2.90
C LEU A 70 17.19 -3.96 1.66
N PHE A 71 17.83 -4.60 0.68
CA PHE A 71 17.16 -5.12 -0.51
C PHE A 71 16.12 -6.21 -0.16
N PHE A 72 16.41 -7.07 0.80
CA PHE A 72 15.46 -8.09 1.26
C PHE A 72 14.25 -7.45 1.95
N VAL A 73 14.48 -6.42 2.76
CA VAL A 73 13.39 -5.62 3.36
C VAL A 73 12.52 -5.01 2.26
N LEU A 74 13.11 -4.46 1.19
CA LEU A 74 12.35 -3.90 0.07
C LEU A 74 11.43 -4.95 -0.57
N ILE A 75 11.97 -6.14 -0.86
CA ILE A 75 11.19 -7.25 -1.43
C ILE A 75 10.04 -7.63 -0.49
N MET A 76 10.29 -7.73 0.82
CA MET A 76 9.23 -8.06 1.78
C MET A 76 8.10 -7.01 1.77
N LEU A 77 8.45 -5.71 1.72
CA LEU A 77 7.45 -4.64 1.71
C LEU A 77 6.63 -4.66 0.42
N VAL A 78 7.28 -4.76 -0.73
CA VAL A 78 6.61 -4.81 -2.05
C VAL A 78 5.77 -6.09 -2.18
N GLY A 79 6.30 -7.24 -1.75
CA GLY A 79 5.58 -8.51 -1.76
C GLY A 79 4.36 -8.51 -0.86
N PHE A 80 4.41 -7.82 0.29
CA PHE A 80 3.24 -7.66 1.15
C PHE A 80 2.16 -6.78 0.51
N SER A 81 2.55 -5.69 -0.16
CA SER A 81 1.63 -4.89 -0.98
C SER A 81 0.98 -5.73 -2.08
N ALA A 82 1.76 -6.58 -2.77
CA ALA A 82 1.25 -7.48 -3.80
C ALA A 82 0.20 -8.46 -3.25
N ILE A 83 0.44 -9.07 -2.10
CA ILE A 83 -0.52 -9.97 -1.46
C ILE A 83 -1.82 -9.24 -1.14
N GLY A 84 -1.73 -8.02 -0.59
CA GLY A 84 -2.93 -7.22 -0.30
C GLY A 84 -3.70 -6.81 -1.55
N GLY A 85 -3.00 -6.41 -2.62
CA GLY A 85 -3.61 -6.13 -3.93
C GLY A 85 -4.32 -7.35 -4.50
N ILE A 86 -3.68 -8.52 -4.50
CA ILE A 86 -4.29 -9.79 -4.94
C ILE A 86 -5.55 -10.10 -4.13
N LEU A 87 -5.52 -9.90 -2.81
CA LEU A 87 -6.69 -10.12 -1.97
C LEU A 87 -7.82 -9.15 -2.28
N TRP A 88 -7.49 -7.89 -2.62
CA TRP A 88 -8.47 -6.89 -3.02
C TRP A 88 -9.13 -7.26 -4.36
N GLU A 89 -8.34 -7.61 -5.38
CA GLU A 89 -8.83 -8.10 -6.67
C GLU A 89 -9.73 -9.34 -6.54
N ILE A 90 -9.42 -10.23 -5.59
CA ILE A 90 -10.28 -11.38 -5.30
C ILE A 90 -11.63 -10.92 -4.72
N CYS A 91 -11.63 -9.94 -3.82
CA CYS A 91 -12.86 -9.36 -3.29
C CYS A 91 -13.72 -8.74 -4.39
N GLU A 92 -13.10 -7.98 -5.31
CA GLU A 92 -13.81 -7.38 -6.45
C GLU A 92 -14.35 -8.43 -7.40
N PHE A 93 -13.57 -9.47 -7.70
CA PHE A 93 -14.02 -10.62 -8.48
C PHE A 93 -15.27 -11.26 -7.88
N PHE A 94 -15.28 -11.51 -6.56
CA PHE A 94 -16.45 -12.07 -5.90
C PHE A 94 -17.64 -11.09 -5.91
N TYR A 95 -17.40 -9.80 -5.71
CA TYR A 95 -18.45 -8.79 -5.80
C TYR A 95 -19.09 -8.77 -7.19
N ASP A 96 -18.29 -8.76 -8.25
CA ASP A 96 -18.73 -8.77 -9.64
C ASP A 96 -19.50 -10.03 -10.00
N HIS A 97 -18.98 -11.18 -9.57
CA HIS A 97 -19.57 -12.48 -9.85
C HIS A 97 -20.92 -12.66 -9.16
N LEU A 98 -21.08 -12.15 -7.94
CA LEU A 98 -22.29 -12.33 -7.14
C LEU A 98 -23.33 -11.24 -7.42
N LEU A 99 -22.91 -9.98 -7.60
CA LEU A 99 -23.79 -8.81 -7.57
C LEU A 99 -23.49 -7.79 -8.67
N GLY A 100 -22.25 -7.30 -8.75
CA GLY A 100 -21.87 -6.09 -9.49
C GLY A 100 -22.27 -6.12 -10.96
N ARG A 101 -22.04 -7.24 -11.65
CA ARG A 101 -22.40 -7.37 -13.07
C ARG A 101 -23.91 -7.40 -13.31
N ASN A 102 -24.68 -7.99 -12.39
CA ASN A 102 -26.14 -8.09 -12.52
C ASN A 102 -26.84 -6.73 -12.37
N ILE A 103 -26.22 -5.79 -11.66
CA ILE A 103 -26.77 -4.46 -11.39
C ILE A 103 -26.06 -3.35 -12.17
N GLY A 104 -25.20 -3.71 -13.13
CA GLY A 104 -24.47 -2.75 -13.97
C GLY A 104 -23.41 -1.92 -13.22
N MET A 105 -22.97 -2.38 -12.06
CA MET A 105 -21.95 -1.75 -11.22
C MET A 105 -20.76 -2.68 -11.04
N ALA A 106 -20.21 -3.23 -12.14
CA ALA A 106 -18.99 -4.04 -12.05
C ALA A 106 -17.82 -3.17 -11.58
N LEU A 107 -16.94 -3.75 -10.76
CA LEU A 107 -15.69 -3.15 -10.32
C LEU A 107 -14.54 -3.56 -11.26
N GLN A 108 -14.51 -4.80 -11.74
CA GLN A 108 -13.46 -5.25 -12.67
C GLN A 108 -13.89 -5.12 -14.13
N PHE A 109 -13.16 -4.29 -14.88
CA PHE A 109 -13.37 -4.04 -16.31
C PHE A 109 -12.55 -4.96 -17.23
N GLY A 110 -12.02 -6.06 -16.68
CA GLY A 110 -11.34 -7.13 -17.40
C GLY A 110 -9.92 -7.36 -16.91
N VAL A 111 -9.17 -8.24 -17.59
CA VAL A 111 -7.81 -8.61 -17.14
C VAL A 111 -6.84 -7.42 -17.16
N ALA A 112 -7.00 -6.50 -18.12
CA ALA A 112 -6.15 -5.32 -18.22
C ALA A 112 -6.31 -4.37 -17.02
N ASP A 113 -7.51 -4.32 -16.43
CA ASP A 113 -7.87 -3.54 -15.26
C ASP A 113 -7.11 -4.08 -14.04
N THR A 114 -7.39 -5.33 -13.66
CA THR A 114 -6.70 -6.08 -12.61
C THR A 114 -5.17 -6.02 -12.70
N VAL A 115 -4.60 -6.16 -13.91
CA VAL A 115 -3.14 -6.07 -14.08
C VAL A 115 -2.62 -4.65 -13.81
N THR A 116 -3.39 -3.63 -14.19
CA THR A 116 -3.08 -2.23 -13.91
C THR A 116 -3.18 -1.95 -12.41
N ASP A 117 -4.21 -2.45 -11.75
CA ASP A 117 -4.42 -2.30 -10.30
C ASP A 117 -3.29 -2.93 -9.49
N LEU A 118 -2.94 -4.18 -9.80
CA LEU A 118 -1.80 -4.86 -9.19
C LEU A 118 -0.47 -4.14 -9.47
N PHE A 119 -0.31 -3.52 -10.64
CA PHE A 119 0.85 -2.69 -10.93
C PHE A 119 0.90 -1.46 -10.01
N PHE A 120 -0.23 -0.79 -9.79
CA PHE A 120 -0.28 0.36 -8.88
C PHE A 120 -0.08 -0.03 -7.42
N ASP A 121 -0.57 -1.19 -6.97
CA ASP A 121 -0.26 -1.74 -5.64
C ASP A 121 1.24 -1.95 -5.44
N LEU A 122 1.90 -2.58 -6.43
CA LEU A 122 3.35 -2.79 -6.43
C LEU A 122 4.12 -1.47 -6.43
N LEU A 123 3.68 -0.50 -7.25
CA LEU A 123 4.31 0.81 -7.36
C LEU A 123 4.20 1.60 -6.04
N GLY A 124 3.03 1.58 -5.40
CA GLY A 124 2.80 2.17 -4.08
C GLY A 124 3.70 1.56 -3.01
N GLY A 125 3.76 0.22 -2.98
CA GLY A 125 4.64 -0.52 -2.08
C GLY A 125 6.13 -0.19 -2.29
N LEU A 126 6.56 -0.12 -3.55
CA LEU A 126 7.94 0.20 -3.94
C LEU A 126 8.33 1.62 -3.52
N VAL A 127 7.49 2.62 -3.81
CA VAL A 127 7.76 4.02 -3.46
C VAL A 127 7.88 4.18 -1.95
N SER A 128 6.93 3.64 -1.17
CA SER A 128 7.00 3.64 0.29
C SER A 128 8.27 2.94 0.80
N GLY A 129 8.57 1.75 0.28
CA GLY A 129 9.76 0.98 0.68
C GLY A 129 11.08 1.73 0.43
N LEU A 130 11.24 2.36 -0.74
CA LEU A 130 12.43 3.14 -1.07
C LEU A 130 12.59 4.36 -0.15
N ILE A 131 11.49 5.06 0.16
CA ILE A 131 11.50 6.19 1.10
C ILE A 131 12.01 5.73 2.47
N PHE A 132 11.48 4.61 2.98
CA PHE A 132 11.87 4.12 4.31
C PHE A 132 13.30 3.60 4.36
N ILE A 133 13.76 2.87 3.35
CA ILE A 133 15.16 2.42 3.25
C ILE A 133 16.12 3.61 3.25
N LYS A 134 15.80 4.67 2.49
CA LYS A 134 16.60 5.90 2.47
C LYS A 134 16.63 6.59 3.84
N MET A 135 15.52 6.56 4.58
CA MET A 135 15.47 7.09 5.95
C MET A 135 16.34 6.29 6.93
N LEU A 136 16.41 4.97 6.77
CA LEU A 136 17.26 4.10 7.59
C LEU A 136 18.75 4.34 7.32
N GLY A 137 19.17 4.37 6.04
CA GLY A 137 20.58 4.57 5.68
C GLY A 137 21.17 5.88 6.21
N LYS A 138 20.40 6.98 6.13
CA LYS A 138 20.83 8.29 6.66
C LYS A 138 21.06 8.28 8.17
N HIS A 139 20.28 7.51 8.91
CA HIS A 139 20.37 7.44 10.37
C HIS A 139 21.62 6.66 10.82
N GLU A 140 21.92 5.54 10.15
CA GLU A 140 23.14 4.77 10.39
C GLU A 140 24.41 5.59 10.10
N GLU A 141 24.41 6.38 9.02
CA GLU A 141 25.55 7.25 8.68
C GLU A 141 25.78 8.35 9.75
N GLN A 142 24.70 8.94 10.28
CA GLN A 142 24.79 9.96 11.33
C GLN A 142 25.34 9.40 12.65
N LYS A 143 24.89 8.20 13.06
CA LYS A 143 25.43 7.51 14.24
C LYS A 143 26.93 7.23 14.11
N ARG A 144 27.39 6.79 12.94
CA ARG A 144 28.81 6.52 12.69
C ARG A 144 29.69 7.77 12.74
N LYS A 145 29.17 8.95 12.38
CA LYS A 145 29.90 10.22 12.45
C LYS A 145 29.99 10.81 13.86
N GLN A 146 29.20 10.31 14.82
CA GLN A 146 29.14 10.80 16.20
C GLN A 146 29.92 9.92 17.19
N ASN A 147 30.43 8.78 16.73
CA ASN A 147 31.32 7.87 17.46
C ASN A 147 32.74 8.02 16.92
#